data_AF-A0AAV8WTF0-F1
#
_entry.id   AF-A0AAV8WTF0-F1
#
_cell.length_a   1.000
_cell.length_b   1.000
_cell.length_c   1.000
_cell.angle_alpha   90.00
_cell.angle_beta   90.00
_cell.angle_gamma   90.00
#
_symmetry.space_group_name_H-M   'P 1'
#
loop_
_entity.id
_entity.type
_entity.pdbx_description
1 polymer ?
#
loop_
_entity_poly.entity_id
_entity_poly.type
_entity_poly.pdbx_seq_one_letter_code
_entity_poly.pdbx_strand_id
1 'polypeptide(L)' 'MLILGIFRQYDYGSAGNLKMYRNKSPPLYSFTNMTSPIGLFYAPQDNLCPKKVNFIIYSKNNIV' A
#
# COMPACT_ATOMS: atom_id res chain seq x y z
N MET A 1 4.50 -11.24 7.55
CA MET A 1 3.36 -10.36 7.86
C MET A 1 3.89 -8.95 8.06
N LEU A 2 3.53 -7.98 7.22
CA LEU A 2 3.81 -6.56 7.49
C LEU A 2 2.89 -6.13 8.65
N ILE A 3 3.39 -6.25 9.88
CA ILE A 3 2.63 -6.07 11.13
C ILE A 3 2.07 -4.64 11.30
N LEU A 4 2.64 -3.64 10.60
CA LEU A 4 2.35 -2.23 10.84
C LEU A 4 1.16 -1.67 10.04
N GLY A 5 0.62 -2.40 9.05
CA GLY A 5 -0.45 -1.89 8.18
C GLY A 5 -0.04 -0.69 7.31
N ILE A 6 1.26 -0.43 7.18
CA ILE A 6 1.82 0.70 6.42
C ILE A 6 2.41 0.19 5.11
N PHE A 7 2.03 0.82 3.99
CA PHE A 7 2.60 0.54 2.68
C PHE A 7 3.90 1.33 2.48
N ARG A 8 5.03 0.68 2.80
CA ARG A 8 6.38 1.25 2.79
C ARG A 8 7.42 0.24 2.32
N GLN A 9 8.63 0.73 2.04
CA GLN A 9 9.77 -0.13 1.77
C GLN A 9 10.16 -0.98 3.00
N TYR A 10 10.97 -2.03 2.79
CA TYR A 10 11.43 -2.90 3.87
C TYR A 10 12.27 -2.11 4.89
N ASP A 11 12.16 -2.45 6.17
CA ASP A 11 12.91 -1.79 7.24
C ASP A 11 14.18 -2.59 7.56
N TYR A 12 15.33 -2.09 7.13
CA TYR A 12 16.65 -2.68 7.42
C TYR A 12 17.23 -2.21 8.76
N GLY A 13 16.47 -1.47 9.57
CA GLY A 13 16.96 -0.75 10.74
C GLY A 13 17.73 0.53 10.37
N SER A 14 17.93 1.44 11.33
CA SER A 14 18.42 2.81 11.08
C SER A 14 19.69 2.89 10.21
N ALA A 15 20.71 2.08 10.49
CA ALA A 15 21.96 2.06 9.73
C ALA A 15 21.78 1.46 8.33
N GLY A 16 20.99 0.38 8.22
CA GLY A 16 20.68 -0.25 6.93
C GLY A 16 19.84 0.67 6.04
N ASN A 17 18.82 1.31 6.60
CA ASN A 17 17.98 2.28 5.91
C ASN A 17 18.79 3.49 5.44
N LEU A 18 19.74 3.99 6.26
CA LEU A 18 20.59 5.10 5.85
C LEU A 18 21.47 4.71 4.65
N LYS A 19 22.00 3.48 4.63
CA LYS A 19 22.77 2.96 3.50
C LYS A 19 21.92 2.78 2.24
N MET A 20 20.71 2.24 2.36
CA MET A 20 19.85 1.86 1.23
C MET A 20 19.00 3.01 0.69
N TYR A 21 18.47 3.84 1.59
CA TYR A 21 17.45 4.86 1.30
C TYR A 21 17.93 6.28 1.58
N ARG A 22 19.12 6.45 2.14
CA ARG A 22 19.63 7.74 2.65
C ARG A 22 18.69 8.38 3.68
N ASN A 23 17.89 7.55 4.35
CA ASN A 23 16.95 7.95 5.39
C ASN A 23 16.99 6.93 6.53
N LYS A 24 16.80 7.36 7.77
CA LYS A 24 16.79 6.45 8.94
C LYS A 24 15.52 5.60 9.01
N SER A 25 14.41 6.09 8.45
CA SER A 25 13.15 5.36 8.31
C SER A 25 12.93 4.89 6.86
N PRO A 26 12.27 3.75 6.66
CA PRO A 26 11.92 3.29 5.32
C PRO A 26 10.88 4.23 4.70
N PRO A 27 11.07 4.68 3.44
CA PRO A 27 10.15 5.59 2.79
C PRO A 27 8.80 4.94 2.48
N LEU A 28 7.74 5.76 2.52
CA LEU A 28 6.39 5.39 2.13
C LEU A 28 6.26 5.35 0.60
N TYR A 29 5.44 4.44 0.09
CA TYR A 29 5.03 4.49 -1.30
C TYR A 29 3.84 5.44 -1.45
N SER A 30 4.00 6.50 -2.24
CA SER A 30 2.90 7.45 -2.49
C SER A 30 1.96 6.95 -3.58
N PHE A 31 0.67 6.82 -3.27
CA PHE A 31 -0.36 6.50 -4.26
C PHE A 31 -0.63 7.66 -5.23
N THR A 32 -0.29 8.90 -4.88
CA THR A 32 -0.47 10.07 -5.78
C THR A 32 0.38 9.99 -7.03
N ASN A 33 1.47 9.22 -6.99
CA ASN A 33 2.40 9.09 -8.10
C ASN A 33 1.95 8.01 -9.10
N MET A 34 0.88 7.27 -8.79
CA MET A 34 0.33 6.23 -9.65
C MET A 34 -0.65 6.86 -10.64
N THR A 35 -0.18 7.17 -11.85
CA THR A 35 -0.98 7.84 -12.90
C THR A 35 -1.58 6.87 -13.93
N SER A 36 -1.15 5.62 -13.91
CA SER A 36 -1.68 4.58 -14.79
C SER A 36 -3.15 4.27 -14.47
N PRO A 37 -4.00 3.99 -15.47
CA PRO A 37 -5.34 3.47 -15.24
C PRO A 37 -5.28 2.12 -14.51
N ILE A 38 -6.14 1.92 -13.50
CA ILE A 38 -6.15 0.70 -12.67
C ILE A 38 -7.57 0.13 -12.66
N GLY A 39 -7.70 -1.16 -12.99
CA GLY A 39 -8.89 -1.95 -12.68
C GLY A 39 -8.65 -2.76 -11.41
N LEU A 40 -9.49 -2.57 -10.38
CA LEU A 40 -9.41 -3.32 -9.13
C LEU A 40 -10.52 -4.38 -9.08
N PHE A 41 -10.14 -5.65 -8.99
CA PHE A 41 -11.04 -6.77 -8.79
C PHE A 41 -10.75 -7.39 -7.42
N TYR A 42 -11.77 -7.56 -6.60
CA TYR A 42 -11.64 -8.15 -5.26
C TYR A 42 -12.85 -9.02 -4.93
N ALA A 43 -12.67 -10.02 -4.06
CA ALA A 43 -13.73 -10.93 -3.65
C ALA A 43 -14.17 -10.64 -2.20
N PRO A 44 -15.48 -10.66 -1.89
CA PRO A 44 -15.98 -10.42 -0.53
C PRO A 44 -15.47 -11.39 0.54
N GLN A 45 -15.04 -12.59 0.14
CA GLN A 45 -14.60 -13.68 1.01
C GLN A 45 -13.07 -13.89 0.96
N ASP A 46 -12.32 -12.94 0.41
CA ASP A 46 -10.86 -12.96 0.45
C ASP A 46 -10.36 -12.49 1.83
N ASN A 47 -9.85 -13.44 2.62
CA ASN A 47 -9.34 -13.18 3.97
C ASN A 47 -7.97 -12.48 3.97
N LEU A 48 -7.23 -12.48 2.87
CA LEU A 48 -5.96 -11.76 2.74
C LEU A 48 -6.16 -10.30 2.35
N CYS A 49 -7.21 -10.02 1.58
CA CYS A 49 -7.57 -8.69 1.11
C CYS A 49 -8.98 -8.28 1.59
N PRO A 50 -9.21 -8.13 2.91
CA PRO A 50 -10.53 -7.81 3.43
C PRO A 50 -10.98 -6.42 2.94
N LYS A 51 -12.27 -6.30 2.60
CA LYS A 51 -12.93 -5.04 2.18
C LYS A 51 -12.70 -3.86 3.14
N LYS A 52 -12.36 -4.16 4.41
CA LYS A 52 -12.15 -3.21 5.49
C LYS A 52 -10.67 -2.87 5.71
N VAL A 53 -9.97 -2.54 4.64
CA VAL A 53 -8.87 -1.58 4.69
C VAL A 53 -9.47 -0.26 4.22
N ASN A 54 -9.11 0.88 4.81
CA ASN A 54 -9.67 2.22 4.49
C ASN A 54 -9.32 2.65 3.05
N PHE A 55 -9.77 1.89 2.06
CA PHE A 55 -9.74 2.22 0.66
C PHE A 55 -10.85 3.23 0.44
N ILE A 56 -10.49 4.51 0.56
CA ILE A 56 -11.25 5.61 -0.06
C ILE A 56 -11.06 5.45 -1.57
N ILE A 57 -11.66 4.41 -2.15
CA ILE A 57 -11.83 4.32 -3.59
C ILE A 57 -13.21 4.89 -3.83
N TYR A 58 -13.24 6.09 -4.39
CA TYR A 58 -14.41 6.66 -5.02
C TYR A 58 -14.87 5.68 -6.11
N SER A 59 -15.74 4.73 -5.75
CA SER A 59 -16.51 3.94 -6.69
C SER A 59 -17.45 4.89 -7.40
N LYS A 60 -16.94 5.54 -8.45
CA LYS A 60 -17.79 6.21 -9.43
C LYS A 60 -18.40 5.10 -10.28
N ASN A 61 -19.62 4.74 -9.89
CA ASN A 61 -20.64 4.03 -10.66
C ASN A 61 -20.44 2.53 -10.90
N ASN A 62 -21.36 1.77 -10.28
CA ASN A 62 -21.99 0.55 -10.79
C ASN A 62 -21.63 0.19 -12.24
N ILE A 63 -20.91 -0.91 -12.45
CA ILE A 63 -21.14 -1.83 -13.56
C ILE A 63 -20.85 -3.25 -13.03
N VAL A 64 -21.94 -4.02 -12.89
CA VAL A 64 -22.12 -5.48 -12.66
C VAL A 64 -21.03 -6.28 -11.97
#